data_AF-A0A3N1XT88-F1
#
_entry.id   AF-A0A3N1XT88-F1
#
_cell.length_a   1.000
_cell.length_b   1.000
_cell.length_c   1.000
_cell.angle_alpha   90.00
_cell.angle_beta   90.00
_cell.angle_gamma   90.00
#
_symmetry.space_group_name_H-M   'P 1'
#
loop_
_entity.id
_entity.type
_entity.pdbx_description
1 polymer ?
#
loop_
_entity_poly.entity_id
_entity_poly.type
_entity_poly.pdbx_seq_one_letter_code
_entity_poly.pdbx_strand_id
1 'polypeptide(L)'
;MAGMTSLRLALPLVVGALLASVSLTSCSADASSAPAPTSSSARSADAAVNAPASPTVDPMEEDRSAAAVCGQLSALSTIALNASDGRSRGVLSDAQYEALIAAERFGYEHLSSSDERLDDAIDYALEYLDAHPAPASGPALEDNAEWELVGRTLNTACQQAGSNVVATAQNGG
;
A
#
# COMPACT_ATOMS: atom_id res chain seq x y z
N MET A 1 18.80 42.43 -44.07
CA MET A 1 18.15 41.67 -45.16
C MET A 1 17.58 40.39 -44.57
N ALA A 2 16.38 40.05 -45.03
CA ALA A 2 15.43 39.13 -44.42
C ALA A 2 15.81 37.65 -44.51
N GLY A 3 15.24 36.86 -43.60
CA GLY A 3 15.21 35.40 -43.63
C GLY A 3 14.17 34.85 -42.65
N MET A 4 12.89 35.17 -42.86
CA MET A 4 11.75 34.45 -42.28
C MET A 4 11.52 33.14 -43.05
N THR A 5 11.20 32.05 -42.35
CA THR A 5 10.25 30.97 -42.74
C THR A 5 10.30 29.90 -41.63
N SER A 6 9.28 29.79 -40.77
CA SER A 6 7.97 29.12 -40.92
C SER A 6 7.96 27.65 -40.49
N LEU A 7 7.09 27.37 -39.50
CA LEU A 7 6.81 26.10 -38.84
C LEU A 7 6.39 24.98 -39.79
N ARG A 8 6.64 23.72 -39.38
CA ARG A 8 5.70 22.60 -39.58
C ARG A 8 5.65 21.69 -38.35
N LEU A 9 4.55 21.79 -37.60
CA LEU A 9 4.04 20.72 -36.73
C LEU A 9 3.59 19.53 -37.60
N ALA A 10 3.82 18.31 -37.13
CA ALA A 10 3.06 17.13 -37.57
C ALA A 10 3.07 16.07 -36.45
N LEU A 11 2.10 16.16 -35.53
CA LEU A 11 1.66 15.02 -34.71
C LEU A 11 0.75 14.14 -35.59
N PRO A 12 0.98 12.82 -35.69
CA PRO A 12 -0.07 11.90 -36.09
C PRO A 12 -0.97 11.56 -34.89
N LEU A 13 -2.22 12.03 -34.97
CA LEU A 13 -3.36 11.60 -34.17
C LEU A 13 -3.55 10.08 -34.29
N VAL A 14 -3.35 9.36 -33.18
CA VAL A 14 -3.74 7.94 -33.06
C VAL A 14 -5.24 7.89 -32.77
N VAL A 15 -6.04 7.61 -33.80
CA VAL A 15 -7.45 7.25 -33.65
C VAL A 15 -7.52 5.75 -33.37
N GLY A 16 -7.85 5.39 -32.13
CA GLY A 16 -8.05 4.01 -31.70
C GLY A 16 -9.23 3.92 -30.73
N ALA A 17 -10.45 4.06 -31.23
CA ALA A 17 -11.67 3.78 -30.47
C ALA A 17 -11.97 2.28 -30.58
N LEU A 18 -11.50 1.49 -29.61
CA LEU A 18 -11.87 0.08 -29.45
C LEU A 18 -12.92 -0.01 -28.34
N LEU A 19 -14.14 -0.34 -28.77
CA LEU A 19 -15.31 -0.65 -27.96
C LEU A 19 -15.10 -1.97 -27.21
N ALA A 20 -15.30 -1.97 -25.90
CA ALA A 20 -15.51 -3.18 -25.12
C ALA A 20 -16.59 -2.94 -24.05
N SER A 21 -17.84 -3.21 -24.44
CA SER A 21 -18.99 -3.36 -23.57
C SER A 21 -18.88 -4.66 -22.78
N VAL A 22 -18.61 -4.57 -21.48
CA VAL A 22 -18.70 -5.70 -20.55
C VAL A 22 -20.07 -5.67 -19.88
N SER A 23 -20.90 -6.63 -20.27
CA SER A 23 -22.22 -6.91 -19.70
C SER A 23 -22.06 -7.57 -18.33
N LEU A 24 -22.55 -6.90 -17.28
CA LEU A 24 -22.75 -7.47 -15.95
C LEU A 24 -23.87 -8.52 -16.02
N THR A 25 -23.50 -9.79 -16.12
CA THR A 25 -24.45 -10.90 -15.99
C THR A 25 -24.69 -11.15 -14.50
N SER A 26 -25.90 -10.78 -14.08
CA SER A 26 -26.49 -11.07 -12.77
C SER A 26 -26.49 -12.58 -12.51
N CYS A 27 -25.80 -13.02 -11.46
CA CYS A 27 -25.95 -14.38 -10.94
C CYS A 27 -27.04 -14.37 -9.87
N SER A 28 -28.29 -14.48 -10.32
CA SER A 28 -29.41 -14.87 -9.47
C SER A 28 -29.45 -16.40 -9.43
N ALA A 29 -29.21 -16.98 -8.25
CA ALA A 29 -29.50 -18.39 -8.00
C ALA A 29 -30.25 -18.48 -6.68
N ASP A 30 -31.57 -18.29 -6.80
CA ASP A 30 -32.56 -18.70 -5.83
C ASP A 30 -32.87 -20.18 -6.12
N ALA A 31 -32.57 -21.09 -5.19
CA ALA A 31 -33.03 -22.46 -5.27
C ALA A 31 -33.15 -23.12 -3.88
N SER A 32 -34.40 -23.21 -3.46
CA SER A 32 -35.01 -24.38 -2.81
C SER A 32 -34.76 -24.64 -1.32
N SER A 33 -35.79 -24.24 -0.56
CA SER A 33 -36.22 -24.80 0.71
C SER A 33 -36.40 -26.33 0.68
N ALA A 34 -35.85 -27.02 1.70
CA ALA A 34 -36.39 -28.24 2.30
C ALA A 34 -35.78 -28.46 3.72
N PRO A 35 -36.45 -29.18 4.64
CA PRO A 35 -36.57 -28.77 6.05
C PRO A 35 -35.53 -29.38 7.02
N ALA A 36 -35.49 -28.76 8.21
CA ALA A 36 -34.63 -29.02 9.36
C ALA A 36 -34.69 -30.45 9.96
N PRO A 37 -33.65 -30.83 10.73
CA PRO A 37 -33.84 -31.52 11.99
C PRO A 37 -33.48 -30.61 13.17
N THR A 38 -34.37 -30.59 14.14
CA THR A 38 -34.23 -29.93 15.42
C THR A 38 -33.10 -30.57 16.23
N SER A 39 -32.22 -29.75 16.78
CA SER A 39 -31.39 -30.13 17.93
C SER A 39 -31.38 -28.96 18.88
N SER A 40 -32.37 -28.97 19.79
CA SER A 40 -32.32 -28.19 21.01
C SER A 40 -31.11 -28.67 21.81
N SER A 41 -30.08 -27.83 21.89
CA SER A 41 -29.21 -27.79 23.06
C SER A 41 -29.44 -26.46 23.73
N ALA A 42 -30.21 -26.50 24.82
CA ALA A 42 -30.35 -25.39 25.74
C ALA A 42 -28.94 -24.99 26.22
N ARG A 43 -28.44 -23.87 25.73
CA ARG A 43 -27.27 -23.22 26.30
C ARG A 43 -27.79 -22.03 27.10
N SER A 44 -27.60 -22.13 28.41
CA SER A 44 -28.07 -21.23 29.46
C SER A 44 -28.05 -19.77 29.04
N ALA A 45 -29.22 -19.15 29.07
CA ALA A 45 -29.40 -17.71 29.01
C ALA A 45 -28.99 -17.10 30.35
N ASP A 46 -27.69 -17.03 30.64
CA ASP A 46 -27.16 -16.30 31.80
C ASP A 46 -25.65 -16.04 31.63
N ALA A 47 -25.29 -15.25 30.61
CA ALA A 47 -23.93 -14.68 30.49
C ALA A 47 -23.84 -13.41 29.62
N ALA A 48 -24.97 -12.86 29.14
CA ALA A 48 -24.94 -11.76 28.17
C ALA A 48 -24.96 -10.35 28.77
N VAL A 49 -24.79 -10.20 30.10
CA VAL A 49 -24.96 -8.89 30.77
C VAL A 49 -23.67 -8.07 30.83
N ASN A 50 -22.50 -8.64 30.50
CA ASN A 50 -21.21 -7.92 30.57
C ASN A 50 -20.30 -8.16 29.35
N ALA A 51 -20.86 -8.40 28.16
CA ALA A 51 -20.03 -8.28 26.96
C ALA A 51 -19.70 -6.79 26.79
N PRO A 52 -18.42 -6.37 26.80
CA PRO A 52 -18.09 -5.01 26.42
C PRO A 52 -18.68 -4.79 25.02
N ALA A 53 -19.40 -3.68 24.85
CA ALA A 53 -19.90 -3.31 23.54
C ALA A 53 -18.71 -3.32 22.58
N SER A 54 -18.76 -4.17 21.55
CA SER A 54 -17.78 -4.12 20.48
C SER A 54 -17.73 -2.67 19.98
N PRO A 55 -16.56 -2.02 19.93
CA PRO A 55 -16.48 -0.65 19.46
C PRO A 55 -17.10 -0.61 18.06
N THR A 56 -18.08 0.28 17.88
CA THR A 56 -18.63 0.57 16.56
C THR A 56 -17.50 1.23 15.76
N VAL A 57 -16.84 0.45 14.92
CA VAL A 57 -15.86 0.97 13.96
C VAL A 57 -16.66 1.76 12.93
N ASP A 58 -16.41 3.07 12.84
CA ASP A 58 -16.92 3.88 11.73
C ASP A 58 -16.23 3.37 10.44
N PRO A 59 -16.96 2.82 9.47
CA PRO A 59 -16.36 2.31 8.24
C PRO A 59 -15.71 3.41 7.38
N MET A 60 -15.92 4.69 7.72
CA MET A 60 -15.26 5.82 7.08
C MET A 60 -13.99 6.29 7.81
N GLU A 61 -13.70 5.78 9.00
CA GLU A 61 -12.47 6.09 9.72
C GLU A 61 -11.31 5.24 9.20
N GLU A 62 -10.16 5.87 8.97
CA GLU A 62 -8.96 5.18 8.57
C GLU A 62 -8.48 4.24 9.68
N ASP A 63 -8.25 2.97 9.35
CA ASP A 63 -7.66 2.00 10.29
C ASP A 63 -6.18 2.32 10.50
N ARG A 64 -5.88 3.00 11.60
CA ARG A 64 -4.52 3.36 12.03
C ARG A 64 -3.92 2.36 13.02
N SER A 65 -4.54 1.18 13.19
CA SER A 65 -4.00 0.15 14.07
C SER A 65 -2.60 -0.31 13.63
N ALA A 66 -1.80 -0.81 14.57
CA ALA A 66 -0.48 -1.36 14.25
C ALA A 66 -0.52 -2.41 13.15
N ALA A 67 -1.55 -3.27 13.14
CA ALA A 67 -1.70 -4.30 12.11
C ALA A 67 -1.90 -3.69 10.71
N ALA A 68 -2.75 -2.67 10.59
CA ALA A 68 -2.98 -1.98 9.33
C ALA A 68 -1.72 -1.26 8.83
N VAL A 69 -1.06 -0.51 9.70
CA VAL A 69 0.16 0.25 9.37
C VAL A 69 1.33 -0.68 9.01
N CYS A 70 1.55 -1.76 9.76
CA CYS A 70 2.56 -2.76 9.43
C CYS A 70 2.26 -3.52 8.12
N GLY A 71 0.98 -3.64 7.77
CA GLY A 71 0.53 -4.08 6.44
C GLY A 71 0.91 -3.08 5.34
N GLN A 72 0.72 -1.78 5.58
CA GLN A 72 1.17 -0.73 4.65
C GLN A 72 2.70 -0.76 4.47
N LEU A 73 3.46 -0.87 5.57
CA LEU A 73 4.92 -1.02 5.53
C LEU A 73 5.37 -2.24 4.71
N SER A 74 4.64 -3.36 4.81
CA SER A 74 4.88 -4.56 4.00
C SER A 74 4.67 -4.28 2.51
N ALA A 75 3.63 -3.52 2.16
CA ALA A 75 3.36 -3.11 0.78
C ALA A 75 4.44 -2.17 0.24
N LEU A 76 4.88 -1.17 1.02
CA LEU A 76 5.96 -0.25 0.64
C LEU A 76 7.28 -1.00 0.43
N SER A 77 7.64 -1.87 1.38
CA SER A 77 8.84 -2.72 1.26
C SER A 77 8.78 -3.64 0.04
N THR A 78 7.59 -4.15 -0.29
CA THR A 78 7.34 -4.94 -1.50
C THR A 78 7.53 -4.11 -2.77
N ILE A 79 7.04 -2.86 -2.81
CA ILE A 79 7.25 -1.95 -3.95
C ILE A 79 8.74 -1.72 -4.15
N ALA A 80 9.47 -1.36 -3.10
CA ALA A 80 10.91 -1.10 -3.13
C ALA A 80 11.71 -2.30 -3.67
N LEU A 81 11.41 -3.49 -3.14
CA LEU A 81 12.08 -4.73 -3.52
C LEU A 81 11.81 -5.09 -4.98
N ASN A 82 10.56 -4.95 -5.45
CA ASN A 82 10.21 -5.21 -6.84
C ASN A 82 10.77 -4.16 -7.81
N ALA A 83 10.84 -2.90 -7.40
CA ALA A 83 11.47 -1.85 -8.18
C ALA A 83 12.96 -2.17 -8.40
N SER A 84 13.66 -2.53 -7.33
CA SER A 84 15.08 -2.89 -7.35
C SER A 84 15.35 -4.14 -8.19
N ASP A 85 14.59 -5.23 -7.97
CA ASP A 85 14.71 -6.46 -8.77
C ASP A 85 14.41 -6.19 -10.25
N GLY A 86 13.31 -5.50 -10.55
CA GLY A 86 12.90 -5.16 -11.91
C GLY A 86 13.92 -4.30 -12.66
N ARG A 87 14.52 -3.31 -11.99
CA ARG A 87 15.61 -2.49 -12.57
C ARG A 87 16.86 -3.34 -12.82
N SER A 88 17.27 -4.15 -11.84
CA SER A 88 18.48 -4.98 -11.95
C SER A 88 18.41 -5.99 -13.11
N ARG A 89 17.20 -6.45 -13.45
CA ARG A 89 16.93 -7.37 -14.56
C ARG A 89 16.66 -6.68 -15.89
N GLY A 90 16.66 -5.34 -15.92
CA GLY A 90 16.32 -4.55 -17.11
C GLY A 90 14.85 -4.64 -17.53
N VAL A 91 13.97 -5.10 -16.64
CA VAL A 91 12.50 -5.14 -16.86
C VAL A 91 11.91 -3.74 -16.66
N LEU A 92 12.47 -2.96 -15.73
CA LEU A 92 12.12 -1.57 -15.50
C LEU A 92 13.22 -0.65 -16.05
N SER A 93 12.78 0.39 -16.75
CA SER A 93 13.63 1.56 -17.06
C SER A 93 13.95 2.36 -15.80
N ASP A 94 15.00 3.19 -15.85
CA ASP A 94 15.37 4.07 -14.74
C ASP A 94 14.22 4.99 -14.30
N ALA A 95 13.47 5.57 -15.25
CA ALA A 95 12.32 6.42 -14.95
C ALA A 95 11.18 5.65 -14.24
N GLN A 96 10.96 4.38 -14.58
CA GLN A 96 9.96 3.55 -13.89
C GLN A 96 10.41 3.17 -12.49
N TYR A 97 11.69 2.87 -12.31
CA TYR A 97 12.29 2.65 -10.99
C TYR A 97 12.12 3.91 -10.12
N GLU A 98 12.54 5.07 -10.61
CA GLU A 98 12.43 6.34 -9.88
C GLU A 98 10.99 6.67 -9.49
N ALA A 99 10.03 6.42 -10.39
CA ALA A 99 8.60 6.61 -10.09
C ALA A 99 8.09 5.68 -8.98
N LEU A 100 8.54 4.42 -8.93
CA LEU A 100 8.18 3.48 -7.87
C LEU A 100 8.80 3.87 -6.53
N ILE A 101 10.07 4.29 -6.52
CA ILE A 101 10.72 4.80 -5.30
C ILE A 101 10.07 6.11 -4.82
N ALA A 102 9.59 6.96 -5.72
CA ALA A 102 8.81 8.14 -5.35
C ALA A 102 7.45 7.77 -4.72
N ALA A 103 6.78 6.74 -5.24
CA ALA A 103 5.54 6.24 -4.64
C ALA A 103 5.78 5.61 -3.25
N GLU A 104 6.89 4.89 -3.09
CA GLU A 104 7.32 4.38 -1.79
C GLU A 104 7.53 5.50 -0.79
N ARG A 105 8.32 6.53 -1.16
CA ARG A 105 8.54 7.70 -0.31
C ARG A 105 7.24 8.36 0.12
N PHE A 106 6.36 8.61 -0.84
CA PHE A 106 5.05 9.20 -0.59
C PHE A 106 4.26 8.37 0.43
N GLY A 107 4.33 7.04 0.35
CA GLY A 107 3.72 6.16 1.33
C GLY A 107 4.25 6.38 2.75
N TYR A 108 5.57 6.43 2.92
CA TYR A 108 6.19 6.70 4.23
C TYR A 108 5.82 8.09 4.79
N GLU A 109 5.76 9.12 3.92
CA GLU A 109 5.39 10.49 4.30
C GLU A 109 3.95 10.61 4.84
N HIS A 110 3.10 9.62 4.58
CA HIS A 110 1.69 9.63 4.97
C HIS A 110 1.33 8.55 6.00
N LEU A 111 2.32 7.88 6.59
CA LEU A 111 2.05 6.93 7.67
C LEU A 111 1.56 7.67 8.93
N SER A 112 0.59 7.06 9.62
CA SER A 112 0.16 7.46 10.95
C SER A 112 -0.32 6.23 11.70
N SER A 113 -0.02 6.12 12.99
CA SER A 113 -0.50 5.03 13.82
C SER A 113 -1.28 5.52 15.04
N SER A 114 -2.11 4.64 15.60
CA SER A 114 -2.68 4.77 16.94
C SER A 114 -1.90 3.97 17.99
N ASP A 115 -0.90 3.17 17.58
CA ASP A 115 0.03 2.48 18.49
C ASP A 115 1.22 3.40 18.80
N GLU A 116 1.41 3.73 20.08
CA GLU A 116 2.41 4.70 20.55
C GLU A 116 3.83 4.35 20.11
N ARG A 117 4.21 3.06 20.11
CA ARG A 117 5.58 2.68 19.70
C ARG A 117 5.79 2.78 18.21
N LEU A 118 4.77 2.46 17.44
CA LEU A 118 4.82 2.58 15.99
C LEU A 118 4.77 4.05 15.57
N ASP A 119 4.01 4.89 16.28
CA ASP A 119 3.97 6.34 16.09
C ASP A 119 5.35 6.97 16.31
N ASP A 120 6.03 6.66 17.43
CA ASP A 120 7.41 7.11 17.68
C ASP A 120 8.39 6.70 16.55
N ALA A 121 8.22 5.49 16.02
CA ALA A 121 9.05 4.98 14.92
C ALA A 121 8.73 5.65 13.57
N ILE A 122 7.47 6.00 13.34
CA ILE A 122 7.03 6.80 12.18
C ILE A 122 7.58 8.21 12.28
N ASP A 123 7.50 8.85 13.45
CA ASP A 123 8.07 10.18 13.67
C ASP A 123 9.57 10.21 13.37
N TYR A 124 10.31 9.17 13.81
CA TYR A 124 11.72 9.01 13.45
C TYR A 124 11.94 8.91 11.92
N ALA A 125 11.07 8.19 11.21
CA ALA A 125 11.14 8.09 9.76
C ALA A 125 10.84 9.43 9.08
N LEU A 126 9.81 10.15 9.54
CA LEU A 126 9.41 11.45 9.01
C LEU A 126 10.50 12.50 9.26
N GLU A 127 11.16 12.48 10.41
CA GLU A 127 12.31 13.35 10.71
C GLU A 127 13.48 13.08 9.76
N TYR A 128 13.77 11.81 9.46
CA TYR A 128 14.76 11.47 8.44
C TYR A 128 14.37 12.01 7.05
N LEU A 129 13.12 11.86 6.64
CA LEU A 129 12.65 12.30 5.33
C LEU A 129 12.66 13.82 5.18
N ASP A 130 12.36 14.57 6.25
CA ASP A 130 12.48 16.03 6.28
C ASP A 130 13.94 16.49 6.14
N ALA A 131 14.87 15.82 6.84
CA ALA A 131 16.30 16.09 6.72
C ALA A 131 16.90 15.68 5.36
N HIS A 132 16.26 14.75 4.66
CA HIS A 132 16.70 14.20 3.37
C HIS A 132 15.62 14.40 2.30
N PRO A 133 15.40 15.64 1.83
CA PRO A 133 14.39 15.93 0.81
C PRO A 133 14.72 15.19 -0.49
N ALA A 134 13.68 14.75 -1.20
CA ALA A 134 13.85 14.08 -2.48
C ALA A 134 14.62 14.96 -3.49
N PRO A 135 15.62 14.43 -4.21
CA PRO A 135 16.38 15.19 -5.17
C PRO A 135 15.52 15.56 -6.40
N ALA A 136 15.95 16.59 -7.14
CA ALA A 136 15.28 16.99 -8.39
C ALA A 136 15.42 15.95 -9.53
N SER A 137 16.37 15.04 -9.42
CA SER A 137 16.61 13.94 -10.36
C SER A 137 17.19 12.75 -9.61
N GLY A 138 16.81 11.53 -10.02
CA GLY A 138 17.22 10.31 -9.35
C GLY A 138 16.16 9.77 -8.38
N PRO A 139 16.51 8.76 -7.56
CA PRO A 139 15.57 8.09 -6.68
C PRO A 139 15.13 9.02 -5.53
N ALA A 140 13.85 8.98 -5.17
CA ALA A 140 13.33 9.80 -4.06
C ALA A 140 13.79 9.33 -2.67
N LEU A 141 14.20 8.06 -2.57
CA LEU A 141 14.82 7.46 -1.40
C LEU A 141 16.14 6.84 -1.82
N GLU A 142 17.17 7.10 -1.03
CA GLU A 142 18.49 6.51 -1.23
C GLU A 142 18.59 5.19 -0.47
N ASP A 143 19.13 4.16 -1.12
CA ASP A 143 19.49 2.90 -0.48
C ASP A 143 20.85 3.08 0.22
N ASN A 144 20.81 3.59 1.44
CA ASN A 144 21.98 3.86 2.28
C ASN A 144 21.77 3.31 3.70
N ALA A 145 22.85 3.28 4.50
CA ALA A 145 22.81 2.70 5.84
C ALA A 145 21.88 3.44 6.82
N GLU A 146 21.62 4.73 6.58
CA GLU A 146 20.74 5.55 7.41
C GLU A 146 19.27 5.22 7.12
N TRP A 147 18.88 5.13 5.84
CA TRP A 147 17.56 4.66 5.46
C TRP A 147 17.31 3.20 5.87
N GLU A 148 18.33 2.34 5.77
CA GLU A 148 18.24 0.97 6.28
C GLU A 148 17.99 0.94 7.81
N LEU A 149 18.57 1.89 8.56
CA LEU A 149 18.29 2.03 9.99
C LEU A 149 16.84 2.45 10.24
N VAL A 150 16.30 3.41 9.48
CA VAL A 150 14.87 3.78 9.55
C VAL A 150 13.98 2.56 9.32
N GLY A 151 14.25 1.80 8.26
CA GLY A 151 13.52 0.56 7.97
C GLY A 151 13.60 -0.48 9.10
N ARG A 152 14.77 -0.68 9.71
CA ARG A 152 14.92 -1.57 10.88
C ARG A 152 14.16 -1.08 12.11
N THR A 153 14.13 0.23 12.36
CA THR A 153 13.38 0.83 13.47
C THR A 153 11.88 0.58 13.31
N LEU A 154 11.32 0.85 12.12
CA LEU A 154 9.91 0.57 11.80
C LEU A 154 9.58 -0.93 11.92
N ASN A 155 10.42 -1.80 11.36
CA ASN A 155 10.24 -3.26 11.47
C ASN A 155 10.26 -3.74 12.92
N THR A 156 11.14 -3.17 13.75
CA THR A 156 11.24 -3.49 15.18
C THR A 156 9.97 -3.06 15.92
N ALA A 157 9.47 -1.86 15.66
CA ALA A 157 8.23 -1.37 16.25
C ALA A 157 7.04 -2.27 15.88
N CYS A 158 6.93 -2.66 14.61
CA CYS A 158 5.92 -3.62 14.15
C CYS A 158 6.00 -4.95 14.91
N GLN A 159 7.18 -5.56 15.02
CA GLN A 159 7.36 -6.82 15.74
C GLN A 159 6.96 -6.70 17.21
N GLN A 160 7.29 -5.58 17.86
CA GLN A 160 6.91 -5.30 19.24
C GLN A 160 5.39 -5.11 19.40
N ALA A 161 4.72 -4.59 18.37
CA ALA A 161 3.26 -4.52 18.29
C ALA A 161 2.59 -5.86 17.87
N GLY A 162 3.38 -6.94 17.73
CA GLY A 162 2.88 -8.27 17.38
C GLY A 162 2.54 -8.46 15.90
N SER A 163 2.98 -7.54 15.03
CA SER A 163 2.77 -7.60 13.58
C SER A 163 4.10 -7.74 12.86
N ASN A 164 4.18 -8.61 11.85
CA ASN A 164 5.40 -8.74 11.05
C ASN A 164 5.29 -7.89 9.78
N VAL A 165 6.42 -7.33 9.36
CA VAL A 165 6.56 -6.72 8.03
C VAL A 165 7.16 -7.76 7.09
N VAL A 166 6.51 -7.99 5.96
CA VAL A 166 6.93 -8.98 4.97
C VAL A 166 7.01 -8.33 3.60
N ALA A 167 8.15 -8.45 2.94
CA ALA A 167 8.33 -8.04 1.55
C ALA A 167 8.41 -9.28 0.65
N THR A 168 7.79 -9.24 -0.53
CA THR A 168 7.88 -10.33 -1.52
C THR A 168 8.35 -9.80 -2.87
N ALA A 169 9.36 -10.44 -3.47
CA ALA A 169 9.76 -10.16 -4.84
C ALA A 169 8.94 -11.01 -5.82
N GLN A 170 8.43 -10.41 -6.89
CA GLN A 170 7.67 -11.11 -7.94
C GLN A 170 8.45 -12.26 -8.58
N ASN A 171 9.79 -12.22 -8.54
CA ASN A 171 10.65 -13.23 -9.14
C ASN A 171 11.38 -14.14 -8.13
N GLY A 172 10.97 -14.14 -6.86
CA GLY A 172 11.60 -14.90 -5.78
C GLY A 172 12.87 -14.23 -5.24
N GLY A 173 12.96 -14.16 -3.90
CA GLY A 173 14.15 -13.73 -3.16
C GLY A 173 14.94 -14.92 -2.62
#